data_AF-Q2TAA2-F1
#
_entry.id   AF-Q2TAA2-F1
#
_cell.length_a   1.000
_cell.length_b   1.000
_cell.length_c   1.000
_cell.angle_alpha   90.00
_cell.angle_beta   90.00
_cell.angle_gamma   90.00
#
_symmetry.space_group_name_H-M   'P 1'
#
loop_
_entity.id
_entity.type
_entity.pdbx_description
1 polymer ?
#
loop_
_entity_poly.entity_id
_entity_poly.type
_entity_poly.pdbx_seq_one_letter_code
_entity_poly.pdbx_strand_id
1 'polypeptide(L)'
;MALCEAAGCGSALLWPRLLLFGDSITQFSFQQGGWGASLADRLVRKCDVLNRGFSGYNTRWAKIILPRLIRKGNSLDIPVAVTIFFGANDSALKDENPKQHIPLEEYAANLKSMVQYLKSVDIPENRVILITPTPLCETAWEEQCIIQGCKLNRLNSVVGEYANACLQVAQDCGTDVLDLWTLMQDSQDFSSYLSDGLHLSPKGNEFLFSHLWPLIEKKVSSLPLLLPYWRDVAEAKPELSLLGDGDH
;
A
#
# COMPACT_ATOMS: atom_id res chain seq x y z
N MET A 1 18.11 13.00 35.93
CA MET A 1 19.09 12.01 35.42
C MET A 1 18.87 11.91 33.93
N ALA A 2 19.93 11.98 33.13
CA ALA A 2 19.82 11.74 31.69
C ALA A 2 19.47 10.27 31.45
N LEU A 3 18.67 9.98 30.41
CA LEU A 3 18.53 8.63 29.88
C LEU A 3 19.95 8.13 29.57
N CYS A 4 20.38 7.04 30.22
CA CYS A 4 21.69 6.45 29.97
C CYS A 4 21.50 5.29 29.00
N GLU A 5 21.99 5.42 27.76
CA GLU A 5 21.95 4.32 26.77
C GLU A 5 22.63 3.05 27.31
N ALA A 6 23.62 3.21 28.19
CA ALA A 6 24.46 2.11 28.68
C ALA A 6 23.89 1.35 29.88
N ALA A 7 22.87 1.88 30.58
CA ALA A 7 22.46 1.36 31.88
C ALA A 7 20.95 1.47 32.07
N GLY A 8 20.19 0.65 31.36
CA GLY A 8 18.77 0.54 31.65
C GLY A 8 17.95 -0.07 30.53
N CYS A 9 17.91 -1.41 30.53
CA CYS A 9 16.63 -2.10 30.57
C CYS A 9 15.77 -1.99 29.29
N GLY A 10 15.92 -2.98 28.39
CA GLY A 10 15.13 -3.18 27.17
C GLY A 10 15.95 -2.98 25.89
N SER A 11 16.03 -4.00 25.02
CA SER A 11 16.43 -3.77 23.63
C SER A 11 15.44 -2.83 22.95
N ALA A 12 15.86 -2.09 21.93
CA ALA A 12 14.94 -1.25 21.15
C ALA A 12 13.72 -2.07 20.71
N LEU A 13 12.53 -1.61 21.10
CA LEU A 13 11.29 -2.23 20.65
C LEU A 13 11.15 -2.01 19.15
N LEU A 14 10.85 -3.08 18.43
CA LEU A 14 10.68 -3.05 16.99
C LEU A 14 9.23 -3.36 16.65
N TRP A 15 8.61 -2.43 15.93
CA TRP A 15 7.26 -2.61 15.44
C TRP A 15 7.31 -3.43 14.16
N PRO A 16 6.50 -4.50 14.06
CA PRO A 16 6.19 -5.12 12.77
C PRO A 16 5.70 -4.05 11.79
N ARG A 17 6.00 -4.20 10.50
CA ARG A 17 5.71 -3.16 9.50
C ARG A 17 4.78 -3.64 8.40
N LEU A 18 3.77 -2.83 8.10
CA LEU A 18 2.98 -2.90 6.88
C LEU A 18 3.49 -1.82 5.94
N LEU A 19 4.02 -2.21 4.77
CA LEU A 19 4.52 -1.25 3.79
C LEU A 19 3.51 -1.06 2.66
N LEU A 20 3.08 0.18 2.45
CA LEU A 20 2.18 0.57 1.38
C LEU A 20 2.98 1.13 0.21
N PHE A 21 3.21 0.33 -0.84
CA PHE A 21 3.99 0.74 -2.00
C PHE A 21 3.08 1.04 -3.19
N GLY A 22 3.21 2.23 -3.76
CA GLY A 22 2.35 2.61 -4.89
C GLY A 22 2.64 3.98 -5.46
N ASP A 23 1.67 4.51 -6.20
CA ASP A 23 1.75 5.83 -6.83
C ASP A 23 1.12 6.95 -5.98
N SER A 24 0.51 7.95 -6.62
CA SER A 24 -0.16 9.08 -5.96
C SER A 24 -1.34 8.63 -5.09
N ILE A 25 -2.08 7.60 -5.49
CA ILE A 25 -3.23 7.10 -4.72
C ILE A 25 -2.74 6.55 -3.37
N THR A 26 -1.59 5.89 -3.36
CA THR A 26 -0.93 5.47 -2.12
C THR A 26 -0.31 6.65 -1.38
N GLN A 27 0.31 7.61 -2.07
CA GLN A 27 0.93 8.77 -1.41
C GLN A 27 -0.11 9.57 -0.62
N PHE A 28 -1.30 9.76 -1.19
CA PHE A 28 -2.38 10.52 -0.57
C PHE A 28 -3.20 9.72 0.45
N SER A 29 -2.94 8.42 0.59
CA SER A 29 -3.67 7.54 1.51
C SER A 29 -3.61 7.93 2.99
N PHE A 30 -2.69 8.82 3.38
CA PHE A 30 -2.53 9.32 4.75
C PHE A 30 -3.21 10.68 4.98
N GLN A 31 -3.85 11.25 3.96
CA GLN A 31 -4.70 12.43 4.13
C GLN A 31 -5.92 12.11 5.02
N GLN A 32 -6.63 13.14 5.46
CA GLN A 32 -7.82 12.97 6.30
C GLN A 32 -8.85 12.07 5.60
N GLY A 33 -9.30 11.01 6.28
CA GLY A 33 -10.20 10.01 5.71
C GLY A 33 -9.55 9.04 4.73
N GLY A 34 -8.21 9.09 4.59
CA GLY A 34 -7.48 8.22 3.70
C GLY A 34 -7.42 6.77 4.18
N TRP A 35 -7.35 5.83 3.24
CA TRP A 35 -7.34 4.39 3.56
C TRP A 35 -6.07 3.96 4.33
N GLY A 36 -4.93 4.60 4.06
CA GLY A 36 -3.67 4.36 4.76
C GLY A 36 -3.67 4.92 6.18
N ALA A 37 -4.28 6.10 6.38
CA ALA A 37 -4.53 6.65 7.72
C ALA A 37 -5.45 5.73 8.54
N SER A 38 -6.50 5.18 7.90
CA SER A 38 -7.43 4.24 8.54
C SER A 38 -6.73 2.93 8.96
N LEU A 39 -5.80 2.42 8.14
CA LEU A 39 -4.95 1.28 8.51
C LEU A 39 -4.02 1.61 9.68
N ALA A 40 -3.38 2.79 9.66
CA ALA A 40 -2.46 3.22 10.71
C ALA A 40 -3.17 3.37 12.08
N ASP A 41 -4.37 3.95 12.08
CA ASP A 41 -5.21 4.07 13.27
C ASP A 41 -5.60 2.68 13.81
N ARG A 42 -6.06 1.78 12.94
CA ARG A 42 -6.48 0.42 13.34
C ARG A 42 -5.34 -0.47 13.82
N LEU A 43 -4.11 -0.19 13.40
CA LEU A 43 -2.91 -0.95 13.76
C LEU A 43 -2.04 -0.28 14.82
N VAL A 44 -2.55 0.78 15.47
CA VAL A 44 -1.85 1.48 16.54
C VAL A 44 -1.35 0.50 17.61
N ARG A 45 -0.08 0.66 18.01
CA ARG A 45 0.64 -0.23 18.95
C ARG A 45 0.78 -1.70 18.52
N LYS A 46 0.45 -2.05 17.28
CA LYS A 46 0.54 -3.44 16.80
C LYS A 46 1.45 -3.55 15.59
N CYS A 47 1.30 -2.64 14.64
CA CYS A 47 2.06 -2.64 13.41
C CYS A 47 2.19 -1.23 12.85
N ASP A 48 3.42 -0.82 12.55
CA ASP A 48 3.68 0.46 11.89
C ASP A 48 3.26 0.39 10.42
N VAL A 49 2.45 1.34 9.98
CA VAL A 49 2.06 1.49 8.58
C VAL A 49 2.97 2.51 7.92
N LEU A 50 3.75 2.07 6.93
CA LEU A 50 4.69 2.90 6.20
C LEU A 50 4.11 3.27 4.83
N ASN A 51 3.87 4.55 4.62
CA ASN A 51 3.52 5.09 3.31
C ASN A 51 4.78 5.22 2.43
N ARG A 52 4.82 4.47 1.33
CA ARG A 52 5.81 4.55 0.26
C ARG A 52 5.10 4.75 -1.08
N GLY A 53 4.13 5.66 -1.10
CA GLY A 53 3.50 6.14 -2.32
C GLY A 53 4.33 7.24 -2.98
N PHE A 54 4.44 7.17 -4.31
CA PHE A 54 5.23 8.11 -5.10
C PHE A 54 4.37 8.68 -6.24
N SER A 55 3.90 9.91 -6.07
CA SER A 55 3.00 10.57 -7.01
C SER A 55 3.57 10.60 -8.42
N GLY A 56 2.75 10.17 -9.38
CA GLY A 56 3.09 10.09 -10.79
C GLY A 56 3.98 8.91 -11.20
N TYR A 57 4.40 8.04 -10.27
CA TYR A 57 5.29 6.92 -10.60
C TYR A 57 4.57 5.80 -11.35
N ASN A 58 5.32 5.14 -12.23
CA ASN A 58 4.93 3.91 -12.91
C ASN A 58 5.77 2.72 -12.43
N THR A 59 5.42 1.51 -12.86
CA THR A 59 6.08 0.28 -12.43
C THR A 59 7.55 0.18 -12.83
N ARG A 60 7.96 0.78 -13.95
CA ARG A 60 9.37 0.81 -14.38
C ARG A 60 10.24 1.51 -13.33
N TRP A 61 9.79 2.65 -12.81
CA TRP A 61 10.50 3.36 -11.74
C TRP A 61 10.34 2.66 -10.39
N ALA A 62 9.14 2.16 -10.09
CA ALA A 62 8.87 1.42 -8.85
C ALA A 62 9.83 0.23 -8.68
N LYS A 63 10.02 -0.56 -9.74
CA LYS A 63 10.96 -1.69 -9.78
C LYS A 63 12.40 -1.28 -9.46
N ILE A 64 12.85 -0.11 -9.92
CA ILE A 64 14.20 0.40 -9.65
C ILE A 64 14.36 0.82 -8.19
N ILE A 65 13.34 1.44 -7.60
CA ILE A 65 13.43 1.98 -6.24
C ILE A 65 13.13 0.94 -5.16
N LEU A 66 12.38 -0.12 -5.45
CA LEU A 66 11.96 -1.12 -4.45
C LEU A 66 13.17 -1.71 -3.67
N PRO A 67 14.29 -2.10 -4.32
CA PRO A 67 15.48 -2.57 -3.59
C PRO A 67 16.18 -1.52 -2.72
N ARG A 68 15.81 -0.24 -2.86
CA ARG A 68 16.30 0.85 -2.00
C ARG A 68 15.39 1.05 -0.77
N LEU A 69 14.17 0.53 -0.80
CA LEU A 69 13.17 0.65 0.26
C LEU A 69 13.15 -0.58 1.17
N ILE A 70 13.27 -1.76 0.57
CA ILE A 70 13.31 -3.05 1.27
C ILE A 70 14.59 -3.73 0.83
N ARG A 71 15.39 -4.18 1.79
CA ARG A 71 16.65 -4.91 1.54
C ARG A 71 16.63 -6.20 2.32
N LYS A 72 17.40 -7.18 1.84
CA LYS A 72 17.75 -8.33 2.66
C LYS A 72 18.52 -7.84 3.89
N GLY A 73 18.01 -8.13 5.07
CA GLY A 73 18.53 -7.64 6.34
C GLY A 73 18.08 -8.55 7.48
N ASN A 74 18.25 -8.08 8.71
CA ASN A 74 17.79 -8.84 9.88
C ASN A 74 16.29 -9.10 9.80
N SER A 75 15.86 -10.27 10.26
CA SER A 75 14.47 -10.73 10.16
C SER A 75 13.44 -9.75 10.74
N LEU A 76 13.85 -9.00 11.77
CA LEU A 76 13.04 -8.02 12.48
C LEU A 76 12.70 -6.79 11.62
N ASP A 77 13.44 -6.54 10.53
CA ASP A 77 13.17 -5.46 9.57
C ASP A 77 12.25 -5.90 8.42
N ILE A 78 11.82 -7.16 8.37
CA ILE A 78 11.02 -7.66 7.25
C ILE A 78 9.55 -7.24 7.45
N PRO A 79 8.93 -6.50 6.51
CA PRO A 79 7.50 -6.22 6.55
C PRO A 79 6.65 -7.50 6.68
N VAL A 80 5.65 -7.45 7.56
CA VAL A 80 4.67 -8.54 7.72
C VAL A 80 3.68 -8.59 6.56
N ALA A 81 3.53 -7.47 5.85
CA ALA A 81 2.73 -7.36 4.66
C ALA A 81 3.23 -6.19 3.79
N VAL A 82 3.08 -6.34 2.47
CA VAL A 82 3.39 -5.30 1.49
C VAL A 82 2.23 -5.20 0.50
N THR A 83 1.67 -4.00 0.32
CA THR A 83 0.78 -3.73 -0.81
C THR A 83 1.58 -3.16 -1.98
N ILE A 84 1.28 -3.59 -3.20
CA ILE A 84 1.80 -2.99 -4.43
C ILE A 84 0.60 -2.46 -5.22
N PHE A 85 0.53 -1.14 -5.40
CA PHE A 85 -0.61 -0.45 -6.00
C PHE A 85 -0.14 0.53 -7.08
N PHE A 86 -0.09 0.02 -8.31
CA PHE A 86 0.33 0.76 -9.52
C PHE A 86 -0.55 0.34 -10.70
N GLY A 87 -0.52 1.14 -11.77
CA GLY A 87 -1.28 0.89 -12.99
C GLY A 87 -2.00 2.15 -13.48
N ALA A 88 -2.35 3.07 -12.57
CA ALA A 88 -3.03 4.31 -12.95
C ALA A 88 -2.14 5.17 -13.86
N ASN A 89 -0.83 5.19 -13.63
CA ASN A 89 0.12 5.91 -14.49
C ASN A 89 0.61 5.10 -15.68
N ASP A 90 0.86 3.80 -15.49
CA ASP A 90 1.31 2.88 -16.53
C ASP A 90 0.33 2.82 -17.71
N SER A 91 -0.97 2.84 -17.42
CA SER A 91 -2.08 2.82 -18.40
C SER A 91 -2.30 4.14 -19.16
N ALA A 92 -1.46 5.15 -18.94
CA ALA A 92 -1.50 6.36 -19.76
C ALA A 92 -1.33 6.03 -21.25
N LEU A 93 -2.01 6.76 -22.12
CA LEU A 93 -1.92 6.60 -23.57
C LEU A 93 -0.52 7.00 -24.03
N LYS A 94 0.14 6.11 -24.77
CA LYS A 94 1.54 6.26 -25.21
C LYS A 94 1.82 7.60 -25.90
N ASP A 95 0.93 8.01 -26.79
CA ASP A 95 1.14 9.21 -27.61
C ASP A 95 0.83 10.51 -26.86
N GLU A 96 -0.04 10.45 -25.84
CA GLU A 96 -0.44 11.62 -25.06
C GLU A 96 0.42 11.83 -23.80
N ASN A 97 0.94 10.75 -23.22
CA ASN A 97 1.81 10.79 -22.05
C ASN A 97 2.85 9.66 -22.05
N PRO A 98 3.85 9.73 -22.95
CA PRO A 98 4.87 8.69 -23.10
C PRO A 98 5.77 8.54 -21.87
N LYS A 99 5.81 9.55 -20.99
CA LYS A 99 6.65 9.54 -19.79
C LYS A 99 6.11 8.58 -18.73
N GLN A 100 4.78 8.58 -18.53
CA GLN A 100 4.14 7.67 -17.59
C GLN A 100 3.81 6.32 -18.20
N HIS A 101 3.45 6.28 -19.49
CA HIS A 101 3.08 5.06 -20.19
C HIS A 101 4.13 3.95 -20.08
N ILE A 102 3.68 2.75 -19.71
CA ILE A 102 4.46 1.50 -19.73
C ILE A 102 3.68 0.46 -20.52
N PRO A 103 4.24 -0.15 -21.57
CA PRO A 103 3.54 -1.20 -22.33
C PRO A 103 3.01 -2.33 -21.43
N LEU A 104 1.83 -2.88 -21.74
CA LEU A 104 1.12 -3.84 -20.89
C LEU A 104 1.96 -5.05 -20.47
N GLU A 105 2.72 -5.63 -21.41
CA GLU A 105 3.62 -6.75 -21.12
C GLU A 105 4.76 -6.36 -20.16
N GLU A 106 5.29 -5.14 -20.31
CA GLU A 106 6.33 -4.62 -19.42
C GLU A 106 5.75 -4.33 -18.02
N TYR A 107 4.53 -3.79 -17.94
CA TYR A 107 3.82 -3.60 -16.67
C TYR A 107 3.68 -4.92 -15.90
N ALA A 108 3.16 -5.96 -16.57
CA ALA A 108 3.02 -7.30 -15.98
C ALA A 108 4.38 -7.88 -15.55
N ALA A 109 5.40 -7.78 -16.40
CA ALA A 109 6.76 -8.23 -16.08
C ALA A 109 7.37 -7.45 -14.91
N ASN A 110 7.08 -6.15 -14.78
CA ASN A 110 7.56 -5.32 -13.67
C ASN A 110 6.90 -5.71 -12.34
N LEU A 111 5.57 -5.92 -12.33
CA LEU A 111 4.88 -6.43 -11.14
C LEU A 111 5.46 -7.78 -10.70
N LYS A 112 5.59 -8.73 -11.63
CA LYS A 112 6.20 -10.05 -11.36
C LYS A 112 7.62 -9.93 -10.82
N SER A 113 8.44 -9.04 -11.40
CA SER A 113 9.81 -8.77 -10.93
C SER A 113 9.82 -8.25 -9.50
N MET A 114 8.89 -7.36 -9.14
CA MET A 114 8.80 -6.81 -7.78
C MET A 114 8.39 -7.89 -6.77
N VAL A 115 7.42 -8.74 -7.09
CA VAL A 115 7.02 -9.88 -6.23
C VAL A 115 8.19 -10.85 -6.03
N GLN A 116 8.88 -11.23 -7.12
CA GLN A 116 10.07 -12.10 -7.05
C GLN A 116 11.19 -11.48 -6.22
N TYR A 117 11.40 -10.17 -6.35
CA TYR A 117 12.37 -9.45 -5.53
C TYR A 117 12.00 -9.53 -4.05
N LEU A 118 10.75 -9.25 -3.68
CA LEU A 118 10.26 -9.35 -2.29
C LEU A 118 10.49 -10.75 -1.71
N LYS A 119 10.19 -11.81 -2.49
CA LYS A 119 10.50 -13.19 -2.10
C LYS A 119 11.99 -13.39 -1.83
N SER A 120 12.87 -12.84 -2.66
CA SER A 120 14.32 -12.99 -2.51
C SER A 120 14.89 -12.31 -1.26
N VAL A 121 14.15 -11.36 -0.69
CA VAL A 121 14.46 -10.65 0.56
C VAL A 121 13.56 -11.08 1.71
N ASP A 122 13.13 -12.34 1.68
CA ASP A 122 12.43 -13.05 2.76
C ASP A 122 11.00 -12.53 3.06
N ILE A 123 10.36 -11.89 2.07
CA ILE A 123 8.92 -11.56 2.08
C ILE A 123 8.20 -12.52 1.13
N PRO A 124 7.64 -13.64 1.63
CA PRO A 124 6.93 -14.62 0.79
C PRO A 124 5.70 -14.02 0.11
N GLU A 125 5.28 -14.64 -1.00
CA GLU A 125 4.20 -14.15 -1.87
C GLU A 125 2.86 -14.00 -1.12
N ASN A 126 2.60 -14.86 -0.13
CA ASN A 126 1.41 -14.78 0.71
C ASN A 126 1.39 -13.55 1.65
N ARG A 127 2.48 -12.76 1.75
CA ARG A 127 2.51 -11.47 2.45
C ARG A 127 2.33 -10.28 1.50
N VAL A 128 2.33 -10.52 0.20
CA VAL A 128 2.14 -9.48 -0.82
C VAL A 128 0.67 -9.41 -1.20
N ILE A 129 0.16 -8.18 -1.32
CA ILE A 129 -1.17 -7.89 -1.89
C ILE A 129 -0.96 -7.00 -3.10
N LEU A 130 -1.33 -7.48 -4.28
CA LEU A 130 -1.45 -6.64 -5.46
C LEU A 130 -2.80 -5.92 -5.43
N ILE A 131 -2.83 -4.63 -5.76
CA ILE A 131 -4.06 -3.86 -5.89
C ILE A 131 -4.12 -3.39 -7.34
N THR A 132 -5.19 -3.75 -8.06
CA THR A 132 -5.41 -3.28 -9.44
C THR A 132 -5.60 -1.77 -9.44
N PRO A 133 -5.27 -1.04 -10.53
CA PRO A 133 -5.64 0.37 -10.65
C PRO A 133 -7.14 0.58 -10.42
N THR A 134 -7.53 1.75 -9.92
CA THR A 134 -8.94 2.16 -9.85
C THR A 134 -9.52 2.33 -11.26
N PRO A 135 -10.83 2.24 -11.46
CA PRO A 135 -11.42 2.71 -12.71
C PRO A 135 -11.16 4.21 -12.90
N LEU A 136 -11.22 4.65 -14.15
CA LEU A 136 -11.09 6.05 -14.55
C LEU A 136 -12.47 6.59 -14.93
N CYS A 137 -12.84 7.75 -14.37
CA CYS A 137 -13.96 8.52 -14.93
C CYS A 137 -13.38 9.47 -16.00
N GLU A 138 -13.50 9.07 -17.27
CA GLU A 138 -12.90 9.78 -18.41
C GLU A 138 -13.33 11.25 -18.48
N THR A 139 -14.62 11.54 -18.28
CA THR A 139 -15.14 12.91 -18.34
C THR A 139 -14.54 13.81 -17.26
N ALA A 140 -14.51 13.35 -16.00
CA ALA A 140 -13.93 14.12 -14.90
C ALA A 140 -12.40 14.29 -15.07
N TRP A 141 -11.72 13.26 -15.58
CA TRP A 141 -10.27 13.31 -15.81
C TRP A 141 -9.90 14.19 -17.01
N GLU A 142 -10.74 14.25 -18.05
CA GLU A 142 -10.56 15.14 -19.19
C GLU A 142 -10.57 16.61 -18.75
N GLU A 143 -11.49 17.00 -17.85
CA GLU A 143 -11.52 18.35 -17.27
C GLU A 143 -10.19 18.70 -16.60
N GLN A 144 -9.60 17.77 -15.84
CA GLN A 144 -8.30 17.99 -15.22
C GLN A 144 -7.16 18.10 -16.24
N CYS A 145 -7.21 17.30 -17.31
CA CYS A 145 -6.24 17.38 -18.39
C CYS A 145 -6.29 18.75 -19.07
N ILE A 146 -7.49 19.25 -19.37
CA ILE A 146 -7.70 20.57 -20.00
C ILE A 146 -7.16 21.69 -19.10
N ILE A 147 -7.41 21.64 -17.79
CA ILE A 147 -6.87 22.61 -16.82
C ILE A 147 -5.33 22.60 -16.83
N GLN A 148 -4.72 21.43 -17.03
CA GLN A 148 -3.26 21.26 -17.11
C GLN A 148 -2.70 21.52 -18.53
N GLY A 149 -3.53 21.92 -19.49
CA GLY A 149 -3.11 22.19 -20.87
C GLY A 149 -2.79 20.93 -21.67
N CYS A 150 -3.37 19.79 -21.30
CA CYS A 150 -3.20 18.48 -21.92
C CYS A 150 -4.52 17.95 -22.48
N LYS A 151 -4.44 16.96 -23.37
CA LYS A 151 -5.61 16.19 -23.81
C LYS A 151 -5.88 15.03 -22.83
N LEU A 152 -7.08 14.45 -22.93
CA LEU A 152 -7.38 13.19 -22.26
C LEU A 152 -6.30 12.16 -22.58
N ASN A 153 -5.58 11.72 -21.55
CA ASN A 153 -4.36 10.93 -21.69
C ASN A 153 -4.50 9.50 -21.13
N ARG A 154 -5.71 9.08 -20.78
CA ARG A 154 -6.06 7.75 -20.25
C ARG A 154 -7.49 7.40 -20.69
N LEU A 155 -7.75 6.11 -20.86
CA LEU A 155 -9.09 5.56 -21.12
C LEU A 155 -9.36 4.44 -20.13
N ASN A 156 -10.58 4.36 -19.60
CA ASN A 156 -10.94 3.34 -18.61
C ASN A 156 -10.88 1.93 -19.19
N SER A 157 -11.15 1.77 -20.49
CA SER A 157 -10.95 0.50 -21.21
C SER A 157 -9.50 0.01 -21.13
N VAL A 158 -8.55 0.92 -21.35
CA VAL A 158 -7.11 0.64 -21.24
C VAL A 158 -6.76 0.35 -19.78
N VAL A 159 -7.26 1.12 -18.81
CA VAL A 159 -7.03 0.83 -17.38
C VAL A 159 -7.50 -0.58 -17.02
N GLY A 160 -8.62 -1.04 -17.58
CA GLY A 160 -9.13 -2.40 -17.41
C GLY A 160 -8.19 -3.48 -17.94
N GLU A 161 -7.45 -3.24 -19.02
CA GLU A 161 -6.41 -4.16 -19.50
C GLU A 161 -5.27 -4.31 -18.47
N TYR A 162 -4.85 -3.21 -17.83
CA TYR A 162 -3.81 -3.23 -16.80
C TYR A 162 -4.33 -3.87 -15.50
N ALA A 163 -5.60 -3.67 -15.15
CA ALA A 163 -6.23 -4.37 -14.04
C ALA A 163 -6.23 -5.89 -14.27
N ASN A 164 -6.64 -6.35 -15.45
CA ASN A 164 -6.61 -7.77 -15.82
C ASN A 164 -5.19 -8.35 -15.80
N ALA A 165 -4.19 -7.61 -16.29
CA ALA A 165 -2.80 -8.02 -16.20
C ALA A 165 -2.31 -8.14 -14.75
N CYS A 166 -2.72 -7.23 -13.87
CA CYS A 166 -2.39 -7.27 -12.43
C CYS A 166 -3.03 -8.51 -11.77
N LEU A 167 -4.28 -8.85 -12.10
CA LEU A 167 -4.95 -10.08 -11.65
C LEU A 167 -4.20 -11.33 -12.10
N GLN A 168 -3.81 -11.39 -13.38
CA GLN A 168 -3.05 -12.53 -13.90
C GLN A 168 -1.70 -12.68 -13.20
N VAL A 169 -0.99 -11.58 -12.95
CA VAL A 169 0.28 -11.62 -12.21
C VAL A 169 0.08 -12.12 -10.78
N ALA A 170 -0.99 -11.70 -10.10
CA ALA A 170 -1.30 -12.18 -8.76
C ALA A 170 -1.52 -13.70 -8.74
N GLN A 171 -2.31 -14.20 -9.70
CA GLN A 171 -2.55 -15.64 -9.88
C GLN A 171 -1.25 -16.39 -10.16
N ASP A 172 -0.44 -15.92 -11.10
CA ASP A 172 0.83 -16.55 -11.49
C ASP A 172 1.85 -16.60 -10.34
N CYS A 173 1.85 -15.59 -9.47
CA CYS A 173 2.79 -15.49 -8.36
C CYS A 173 2.24 -16.08 -7.05
N GLY A 174 0.94 -16.36 -6.95
CA GLY A 174 0.31 -16.81 -5.71
C GLY A 174 0.26 -15.74 -4.61
N THR A 175 0.08 -14.47 -4.99
CA THR A 175 -0.16 -13.38 -4.03
C THR A 175 -1.65 -13.20 -3.77
N ASP A 176 -2.01 -12.52 -2.68
CA ASP A 176 -3.37 -11.98 -2.58
C ASP A 176 -3.55 -10.85 -3.61
N VAL A 177 -4.79 -10.60 -4.03
CA VAL A 177 -5.13 -9.48 -4.90
C VAL A 177 -6.44 -8.83 -4.49
N LEU A 178 -6.48 -7.50 -4.57
CA LEU A 178 -7.70 -6.70 -4.49
C LEU A 178 -8.02 -6.16 -5.89
N ASP A 179 -9.04 -6.73 -6.52
CA ASP A 179 -9.57 -6.29 -7.81
C ASP A 179 -10.42 -5.02 -7.67
N LEU A 180 -9.76 -3.92 -7.32
CA LEU A 180 -10.40 -2.64 -7.09
C LEU A 180 -11.06 -2.07 -8.35
N TRP A 181 -10.53 -2.39 -9.54
CA TRP A 181 -11.08 -1.93 -10.81
C TRP A 181 -12.50 -2.48 -11.02
N THR A 182 -12.66 -3.79 -10.86
CA THR A 182 -13.96 -4.46 -11.00
C THR A 182 -14.89 -4.06 -9.85
N LEU A 183 -14.44 -4.17 -8.59
CA LEU A 183 -15.26 -3.94 -7.40
C LEU A 183 -15.88 -2.53 -7.36
N MET A 184 -15.15 -1.50 -7.79
CA MET A 184 -15.70 -0.14 -7.81
C MET A 184 -16.80 0.03 -8.86
N GLN A 185 -16.68 -0.67 -10.00
CA GLN A 185 -17.63 -0.59 -11.12
C GLN A 185 -18.86 -1.47 -10.97
N ASP A 186 -18.86 -2.43 -10.03
CA ASP A 186 -20.07 -3.17 -9.65
C ASP A 186 -21.15 -2.25 -9.05
N SER A 187 -20.76 -1.05 -8.59
CA SER A 187 -21.68 -0.01 -8.15
C SER A 187 -22.29 0.78 -9.32
N GLN A 188 -23.56 1.19 -9.19
CA GLN A 188 -24.25 1.96 -10.25
C GLN A 188 -23.61 3.32 -10.57
N ASP A 189 -22.80 3.87 -9.66
CA ASP A 189 -22.08 5.13 -9.85
C ASP A 189 -20.70 5.10 -9.16
N PHE A 190 -19.74 4.47 -9.84
CA PHE A 190 -18.36 4.41 -9.37
C PHE A 190 -17.67 5.78 -9.37
N SER A 191 -18.19 6.78 -10.12
CA SER A 191 -17.56 8.10 -10.22
C SER A 191 -17.53 8.80 -8.86
N SER A 192 -18.52 8.53 -7.99
CA SER A 192 -18.57 9.04 -6.62
C SER A 192 -17.39 8.60 -5.73
N TYR A 193 -16.69 7.54 -6.10
CA TYR A 193 -15.47 7.08 -5.42
C TYR A 193 -14.20 7.84 -5.87
N LEU A 194 -14.29 8.71 -6.87
CA LEU A 194 -13.18 9.44 -7.45
C LEU A 194 -13.40 10.96 -7.27
N SER A 195 -12.33 11.70 -6.94
CA SER A 195 -12.40 13.15 -6.71
C SER A 195 -12.29 13.95 -8.00
N ASP A 196 -11.46 13.47 -8.92
CA ASP A 196 -11.04 14.18 -10.13
C ASP A 196 -11.05 13.25 -11.36
N GLY A 197 -11.70 12.09 -11.22
CA GLY A 197 -11.75 11.02 -12.21
C GLY A 197 -10.60 10.02 -12.16
N LEU A 198 -9.56 10.24 -11.33
CA LEU A 198 -8.42 9.32 -11.18
C LEU A 198 -8.11 9.01 -9.70
N HIS A 199 -8.03 10.02 -8.84
CA HIS A 199 -7.70 9.87 -7.43
C HIS A 199 -8.96 9.61 -6.59
N LEU A 200 -8.81 8.88 -5.48
CA LEU A 200 -9.92 8.52 -4.61
C LEU A 200 -10.56 9.74 -3.94
N SER A 201 -11.88 9.74 -3.84
CA SER A 201 -12.65 10.59 -2.93
C SER A 201 -12.62 10.04 -1.50
N PRO A 202 -13.12 10.75 -0.48
CA PRO A 202 -13.30 10.18 0.86
C PRO A 202 -14.09 8.86 0.83
N LYS A 203 -15.16 8.80 0.02
CA LYS A 203 -15.96 7.59 -0.18
C LYS A 203 -15.14 6.46 -0.84
N GLY A 204 -14.30 6.81 -1.81
CA GLY A 204 -13.40 5.84 -2.46
C GLY A 204 -12.32 5.30 -1.52
N ASN A 205 -11.78 6.15 -0.64
CA ASN A 205 -10.83 5.73 0.39
C ASN A 205 -11.48 4.77 1.39
N GLU A 206 -12.70 5.07 1.85
CA GLU A 206 -13.47 4.18 2.72
C GLU A 206 -13.75 2.83 2.04
N PHE A 207 -14.16 2.86 0.77
CA PHE A 207 -14.42 1.65 -0.02
C PHE A 207 -13.16 0.79 -0.19
N LEU A 208 -12.00 1.39 -0.50
CA LEU A 208 -10.74 0.65 -0.58
C LEU A 208 -10.40 0.05 0.78
N PHE A 209 -10.46 0.84 1.85
CA PHE A 209 -10.16 0.37 3.20
C PHE A 209 -11.03 -0.83 3.62
N SER A 210 -12.35 -0.78 3.36
CA SER A 210 -13.26 -1.85 3.76
C SER A 210 -12.96 -3.18 3.06
N HIS A 211 -12.45 -3.16 1.84
CA HIS A 211 -12.09 -4.36 1.08
C HIS A 211 -10.64 -4.81 1.31
N LEU A 212 -9.73 -3.88 1.59
CA LEU A 212 -8.33 -4.19 1.88
C LEU A 212 -8.12 -4.71 3.30
N TRP A 213 -8.89 -4.20 4.29
CA TRP A 213 -8.72 -4.59 5.69
C TRP A 213 -8.80 -6.10 5.91
N PRO A 214 -9.77 -6.86 5.37
CA PRO A 214 -9.81 -8.31 5.56
C PRO A 214 -8.56 -9.06 5.06
N LEU A 215 -7.89 -8.55 4.01
CA LEU A 215 -6.64 -9.13 3.51
C LEU A 215 -5.47 -8.82 4.45
N ILE A 216 -5.42 -7.61 5.00
CA ILE A 216 -4.40 -7.18 5.95
C ILE A 216 -4.58 -7.87 7.31
N GLU A 217 -5.81 -7.96 7.80
CA GLU A 217 -6.15 -8.57 9.10
C GLU A 217 -5.66 -10.02 9.18
N LYS A 218 -5.79 -10.80 8.11
CA LYS A 218 -5.25 -12.17 8.02
C LYS A 218 -3.74 -12.23 8.24
N LYS A 219 -3.01 -11.17 7.91
CA LYS A 219 -1.53 -11.10 7.99
C LYS A 219 -1.04 -10.56 9.33
N VAL A 220 -1.87 -9.78 10.03
CA VAL A 220 -1.48 -9.04 11.25
C VAL A 220 -2.22 -9.47 12.49
N SER A 221 -3.29 -10.27 12.39
CA SER A 221 -4.15 -10.66 13.52
C SER A 221 -3.38 -11.32 14.66
N SER A 222 -2.38 -12.14 14.36
CA SER A 222 -1.52 -12.81 15.34
C SER A 222 -0.48 -11.91 16.03
N LEU A 223 -0.29 -10.68 15.56
CA LEU A 223 0.66 -9.76 16.20
C LEU A 223 0.11 -9.31 17.57
N PRO A 224 0.95 -9.28 18.63
CA PRO A 224 0.54 -8.79 19.93
C PRO A 224 0.38 -7.27 19.91
N LEU A 225 -0.34 -6.74 20.91
CA LEU A 225 -0.20 -5.32 21.25
C LEU A 225 1.16 -5.12 21.89
N LEU A 226 1.92 -4.15 21.41
CA LEU A 226 3.20 -3.77 21.96
C LEU A 226 2.98 -2.86 23.16
N LEU A 227 3.66 -3.21 24.26
CA LEU A 227 3.50 -2.67 25.60
C LEU A 227 2.12 -3.00 26.21
N PRO A 228 1.97 -2.97 27.54
CA PRO A 228 0.68 -3.19 28.20
C PRO A 228 -0.25 -1.97 28.08
N TYR A 229 -1.55 -2.14 28.29
CA TYR A 229 -2.45 -0.99 28.47
C TYR A 229 -2.07 -0.24 29.76
N TRP A 230 -2.28 1.07 29.81
CA TRP A 230 -1.72 1.90 30.88
C TRP A 230 -2.25 1.51 32.27
N ARG A 231 -3.45 0.94 32.37
CA ARG A 231 -4.01 0.43 33.64
C ARG A 231 -3.36 -0.86 34.13
N ASP A 232 -2.69 -1.58 33.24
CA ASP A 232 -1.99 -2.83 33.55
C ASP A 232 -0.50 -2.60 33.85
N VAL A 233 -0.06 -1.34 33.80
CA VAL A 233 1.28 -0.95 34.26
C VAL A 233 1.31 -0.96 35.78
N ALA A 234 2.23 -1.75 36.36
CA ALA A 234 2.38 -1.86 37.80
C ALA A 234 2.84 -0.52 38.41
N GLU A 235 1.92 0.18 39.09
CA GLU A 235 2.16 1.52 39.65
C GLU A 235 3.41 1.59 40.55
N ALA A 236 3.63 0.59 41.39
CA ALA A 236 4.76 0.56 42.31
C ALA A 236 6.10 0.22 41.63
N LYS A 237 6.08 -0.43 40.46
CA LYS A 237 7.26 -0.95 39.74
C LYS A 237 7.01 -0.99 38.23
N PRO A 238 6.84 0.16 37.56
CA PRO A 238 6.45 0.21 36.15
C PRO A 238 7.48 -0.48 35.24
N GLU A 239 8.75 -0.52 35.64
CA GLU A 239 9.83 -1.19 34.91
C GLU A 239 9.55 -2.67 34.68
N LEU A 240 8.91 -3.37 35.63
CA LEU A 240 8.54 -4.77 35.47
C LEU A 240 7.49 -4.97 34.37
N SER A 241 6.54 -4.04 34.26
CA SER A 241 5.50 -4.10 33.24
C SER A 241 6.00 -3.63 31.87
N LEU A 242 6.86 -2.61 31.84
CA LEU A 242 7.26 -1.92 30.60
C LEU A 242 8.51 -2.52 29.94
N LEU A 243 9.36 -3.20 30.70
CA LEU A 243 10.66 -3.70 30.24
C LEU A 243 10.75 -5.22 30.29
N GLY A 244 9.73 -5.89 30.83
CA GLY A 244 9.57 -7.33 30.69
C GLY A 244 9.25 -7.72 29.25
N ASP A 245 9.61 -8.94 28.86
CA ASP A 245 9.49 -9.47 27.50
C ASP A 245 8.04 -9.76 27.03
N GLY A 246 7.03 -9.14 27.66
CA GLY A 246 5.66 -9.14 27.15
C GLY A 246 4.75 -10.30 27.60
N ASP A 247 5.00 -10.93 28.75
CA ASP A 247 4.05 -11.88 29.37
C ASP A 247 2.86 -11.16 30.05
N HIS A 248 2.18 -10.25 29.35
CA HIS A 248 0.92 -9.62 29.80
C HIS A 248 -0.24 -9.99 28.88
#